data_AF-A0A371MGA2-F1
#
_entry.id   AF-A0A371MGA2-F1
#
_cell.length_a   1.000
_cell.length_b   1.000
_cell.length_c   1.000
_cell.angle_alpha   90.00
_cell.angle_beta   90.00
_cell.angle_gamma   90.00
#
_symmetry.space_group_name_H-M   'P 1'
#
loop_
_entity.id
_entity.type
_entity.pdbx_description
1 polymer ?
#
loop_
_entity_poly.entity_id
_entity_poly.type
_entity_poly.pdbx_seq_one_letter_code
_entity_poly.pdbx_strand_id
1 'polypeptide(L)'
;MSTAPDDVRYASVEAVLTAATDSDPSMAAQWERDRAKRRAVAATETWVRETGKAFHAVRVGDPNEPRTWPVFDVQDAVSWSPATIILDEQPLPIDAVEGDAIEVRDGRDSWDDITAEEGDSWTLDYRRKRLRIHHRRFARKPWDDPNTRFCRLTYRYGPLDDTVSMTDGLVESVPEDVAEAVAAKAAMRLTLDDNSERGLPDDGQLTSRGSKRAALKEEWEDTVANYTGFSTL
;
A
#
# COMPACT_ATOMS: atom_id res chain seq x y z
N MET A 1 -20.16 -6.16 -4.91
CA MET A 1 -19.22 -5.59 -5.90
C MET A 1 -18.02 -5.11 -5.11
N SER A 2 -16.87 -5.74 -5.31
CA SER A 2 -15.65 -5.38 -4.58
C SER A 2 -15.08 -4.12 -5.24
N THR A 3 -15.19 -2.97 -4.60
CA THR A 3 -14.34 -1.80 -4.90
C THR A 3 -13.00 -2.05 -4.23
N ALA A 4 -12.24 -2.99 -4.77
CA ALA A 4 -10.83 -3.06 -4.45
C ALA A 4 -10.15 -1.82 -5.04
N PRO A 5 -9.20 -1.19 -4.34
CA PRO A 5 -8.36 -0.10 -4.85
C PRO A 5 -7.36 -0.58 -5.94
N ASP A 6 -7.71 -1.61 -6.72
CA ASP A 6 -6.80 -2.43 -7.54
C ASP A 6 -6.21 -1.72 -8.77
N ASP A 7 -6.53 -0.44 -8.99
CA ASP A 7 -6.11 0.34 -10.15
C ASP A 7 -5.33 1.61 -9.77
N VAL A 8 -4.82 1.70 -8.53
CA VAL A 8 -4.05 2.87 -8.08
C VAL A 8 -2.72 2.96 -8.84
N ARG A 9 -2.48 4.14 -9.41
CA ARG A 9 -1.23 4.47 -10.11
C ARG A 9 -0.73 5.85 -9.72
N TYR A 10 0.59 6.00 -9.64
CA TYR A 10 1.26 7.28 -9.40
C TYR A 10 1.75 7.96 -10.69
N ALA A 11 1.76 7.24 -11.81
CA ALA A 11 2.15 7.75 -13.11
C ALA A 11 0.99 7.68 -14.10
N SER A 12 0.87 8.70 -14.96
CA SER A 12 -0.10 8.68 -16.06
C SER A 12 0.32 7.69 -17.15
N VAL A 13 -0.65 7.20 -17.91
CA VAL A 13 -0.38 6.31 -19.05
C VAL A 13 0.49 7.00 -20.10
N GLU A 14 0.27 8.29 -20.31
CA GLU A 14 1.04 9.11 -21.25
C GLU A 14 2.51 9.20 -20.83
N ALA A 15 2.79 9.47 -19.55
CA ALA A 15 4.16 9.53 -19.04
C ALA A 15 4.91 8.19 -19.22
N VAL A 16 4.22 7.06 -18.94
CA VAL A 16 4.80 5.72 -19.15
C VAL A 16 5.13 5.47 -20.63
N LEU A 17 4.22 5.84 -21.54
CA LEU A 17 4.43 5.64 -22.98
C LEU A 17 5.54 6.55 -23.51
N THR A 18 5.56 7.82 -23.12
CA THR A 18 6.62 8.77 -23.48
C THR A 18 8.00 8.25 -23.02
N ALA A 19 8.09 7.79 -21.77
CA ALA A 19 9.34 7.22 -21.24
C ALA A 19 9.74 5.92 -21.97
N ALA A 20 8.78 5.11 -22.43
CA ALA A 20 9.07 3.84 -23.09
C ALA A 20 9.51 4.00 -24.56
N THR A 21 8.73 4.69 -25.39
CA THR A 21 8.83 4.58 -26.85
C THR A 21 9.34 5.83 -27.56
N ASP A 22 9.63 6.93 -26.84
CA ASP A 22 9.98 8.26 -27.40
C ASP A 22 8.99 8.76 -28.48
N SER A 23 7.83 8.12 -28.56
CA SER A 23 6.79 8.33 -29.57
C SER A 23 5.62 9.08 -28.95
N ASP A 24 4.85 9.78 -29.78
CA ASP A 24 3.68 10.53 -29.33
C ASP A 24 2.62 9.59 -28.72
N PRO A 25 2.33 9.69 -27.40
CA PRO A 25 1.39 8.81 -26.71
C PRO A 25 -0.06 8.96 -27.21
N SER A 26 -0.39 10.08 -27.90
CA SER A 26 -1.71 10.31 -28.49
C SER A 26 -2.02 9.36 -29.66
N MET A 27 -0.98 8.79 -30.28
CA MET A 27 -1.08 7.85 -31.39
C MET A 27 -1.03 6.37 -30.96
N ALA A 28 -0.80 6.09 -29.67
CA ALA A 28 -0.74 4.74 -29.15
C ALA A 28 -2.09 4.02 -29.25
N ALA A 29 -2.05 2.74 -29.62
CA ALA A 29 -3.26 1.93 -29.70
C ALA A 29 -3.83 1.64 -28.30
N GLN A 30 -5.14 1.39 -28.20
CA GLN A 30 -5.81 1.17 -26.91
C GLN A 30 -5.18 0.01 -26.11
N TRP A 31 -4.80 -1.08 -26.78
CA TRP A 31 -4.17 -2.24 -26.12
C TRP A 31 -2.81 -1.90 -25.50
N GLU A 32 -2.08 -0.95 -26.08
CA GLU A 32 -0.78 -0.47 -25.60
C GLU A 32 -0.98 0.44 -24.38
N ARG A 33 -1.99 1.31 -24.42
CA ARG A 33 -2.42 2.14 -23.28
C ARG A 33 -2.87 1.28 -22.09
N ASP A 34 -3.66 0.24 -22.33
CA ASP A 34 -4.12 -0.68 -21.27
C ASP A 34 -2.93 -1.43 -20.65
N ARG A 35 -1.94 -1.81 -21.47
CA ARG A 35 -0.71 -2.44 -20.98
C ARG A 35 0.13 -1.46 -20.16
N ALA A 36 0.31 -0.23 -20.62
CA ALA A 36 0.99 0.82 -19.86
C ALA A 36 0.29 1.12 -18.53
N LYS A 37 -1.06 1.19 -18.51
CA LYS A 37 -1.85 1.32 -17.28
C LYS A 37 -1.53 0.20 -16.28
N ARG A 38 -1.60 -1.07 -16.71
CA ARG A 38 -1.25 -2.21 -15.85
C ARG A 38 0.19 -2.16 -15.32
N ARG A 39 1.13 -1.65 -16.10
CA ARG A 39 2.54 -1.50 -15.66
C ARG A 39 2.72 -0.35 -14.67
N ALA A 40 1.98 0.74 -14.83
CA ALA A 40 1.95 1.84 -13.87
C ALA A 40 1.41 1.37 -12.51
N VAL A 41 0.34 0.58 -12.50
CA VAL A 41 -0.22 -0.03 -11.27
C VAL A 41 0.82 -0.94 -10.60
N ALA A 42 1.38 -1.90 -11.33
CA ALA A 42 2.37 -2.82 -10.77
C ALA A 42 3.66 -2.10 -10.32
N ALA A 43 4.05 -1.00 -10.95
CA ALA A 43 5.19 -0.18 -10.54
C ALA A 43 4.87 0.60 -9.25
N THR A 44 3.65 1.10 -9.11
CA THR A 44 3.13 1.76 -7.91
C THR A 44 3.12 0.80 -6.71
N GLU A 45 2.64 -0.43 -6.87
CA GLU A 45 2.73 -1.47 -5.83
C GLU A 45 4.18 -1.76 -5.42
N THR A 46 5.10 -1.76 -6.40
CA THR A 46 6.52 -1.98 -6.14
C THR A 46 7.11 -0.81 -5.36
N TRP A 47 6.72 0.43 -5.68
CA TRP A 47 7.12 1.62 -4.94
C TRP A 47 6.70 1.53 -3.47
N VAL A 48 5.41 1.25 -3.22
CA VAL A 48 4.87 1.19 -1.85
C VAL A 48 5.57 0.09 -1.06
N ARG A 49 5.82 -1.08 -1.67
CA ARG A 49 6.53 -2.19 -1.02
C ARG A 49 8.00 -1.87 -0.74
N GLU A 50 8.72 -1.22 -1.65
CA GLU A 50 10.15 -0.93 -1.49
C GLU A 50 10.40 0.24 -0.53
N THR A 51 9.53 1.26 -0.55
CA THR A 51 9.71 2.49 0.24
C THR A 51 8.95 2.51 1.55
N GLY A 52 7.92 1.67 1.69
CA GLY A 52 6.95 1.74 2.80
C GLY A 52 6.10 3.02 2.78
N LYS A 53 6.14 3.81 1.69
CA LYS A 53 5.45 5.10 1.58
C LYS A 53 4.36 5.04 0.53
N ALA A 54 3.11 5.12 0.99
CA ALA A 54 1.95 5.30 0.13
C ALA A 54 1.53 6.77 0.07
N PHE A 55 1.19 7.26 -1.12
CA PHE A 55 0.61 8.58 -1.37
C PHE A 55 -0.92 8.52 -1.55
N HIS A 56 -1.52 7.40 -1.18
CA HIS A 56 -2.96 7.18 -1.15
C HIS A 56 -3.31 6.41 0.12
N ALA A 57 -4.60 6.41 0.47
CA ALA A 57 -5.09 5.57 1.56
C ALA A 57 -4.95 4.09 1.16
N VAL A 58 -4.15 3.35 1.92
CA VAL A 58 -3.98 1.91 1.79
C VAL A 58 -4.69 1.24 2.95
N ARG A 59 -5.36 0.13 2.66
CA ARG A 59 -6.07 -0.64 3.67
C ARG A 59 -5.26 -1.85 4.12
N VAL A 60 -5.27 -2.10 5.43
CA VAL A 60 -4.75 -3.32 6.05
C VAL A 60 -5.91 -4.27 6.32
N GLY A 61 -5.90 -5.44 5.67
CA GLY A 61 -6.98 -6.44 5.75
C GLY A 61 -8.22 -6.05 4.95
N ASP A 62 -8.89 -7.03 4.33
CA ASP A 62 -10.14 -6.80 3.59
C ASP A 62 -11.34 -6.76 4.56
N PRO A 63 -12.14 -5.68 4.61
CA PRO A 63 -13.28 -5.56 5.53
C PRO A 63 -14.30 -6.69 5.40
N ASN A 64 -14.43 -7.28 4.20
CA ASN A 64 -15.36 -8.38 3.94
C ASN A 64 -14.76 -9.75 4.25
N GLU A 65 -13.46 -9.82 4.52
CA GLU A 65 -12.74 -11.06 4.76
C GLU A 65 -11.91 -10.98 6.06
N PRO A 66 -12.54 -11.09 7.26
CA PRO A 66 -11.88 -10.92 8.56
C PRO A 66 -10.73 -11.89 8.87
N ARG A 67 -10.54 -12.94 8.06
CA ARG A 67 -9.37 -13.84 8.15
C ARG A 67 -8.09 -13.23 7.60
N THR A 68 -8.18 -12.14 6.84
CA THR A 68 -7.03 -11.39 6.31
C THR A 68 -6.53 -10.31 7.26
N TRP A 69 -7.31 -10.00 8.30
CA TRP A 69 -6.98 -8.95 9.25
C TRP A 69 -5.79 -9.38 10.11
N PRO A 70 -4.83 -8.47 10.37
CA PRO A 70 -3.79 -8.72 11.34
C PRO A 70 -4.39 -9.03 12.72
N VAL A 71 -3.79 -10.02 13.36
CA VAL A 71 -4.17 -10.46 14.70
C VAL A 71 -3.01 -10.19 15.63
N PHE A 72 -3.28 -9.52 16.74
CA PHE A 72 -2.28 -9.05 17.69
C PHE A 72 -2.38 -9.82 18.99
N ASP A 73 -1.22 -10.30 19.43
CA ASP A 73 -1.01 -10.78 20.78
C ASP A 73 -0.65 -9.61 21.70
N VAL A 74 -0.94 -9.72 22.99
CA VAL A 74 -0.62 -8.68 23.98
C VAL A 74 0.05 -9.28 25.20
N GLN A 75 0.75 -8.46 25.96
CA GLN A 75 1.21 -8.82 27.29
C GLN A 75 0.18 -8.40 28.33
N ASP A 76 -0.05 -9.26 29.32
CA ASP A 76 -0.90 -8.98 30.48
C ASP A 76 -2.36 -8.59 30.14
N ALA A 77 -2.99 -9.34 29.23
CA ALA A 77 -4.40 -9.21 28.86
C ALA A 77 -5.38 -9.26 30.05
N VAL A 78 -4.95 -9.69 31.24
CA VAL A 78 -5.79 -9.79 32.45
C VAL A 78 -5.38 -8.77 33.53
N SER A 79 -4.41 -7.88 33.24
CA SER A 79 -4.00 -6.82 34.17
C SER A 79 -5.03 -5.70 34.29
N TRP A 80 -4.94 -4.91 35.36
CA TRP A 80 -5.68 -3.67 35.56
C TRP A 80 -5.24 -2.54 34.61
N SER A 81 -4.11 -2.73 33.91
CA SER A 81 -3.60 -1.79 32.92
C SER A 81 -4.16 -2.08 31.52
N PRO A 82 -4.43 -1.07 30.68
CA PRO A 82 -4.90 -1.25 29.31
C PRO A 82 -3.94 -2.08 28.46
N ALA A 83 -4.50 -2.84 27.51
CA ALA A 83 -3.69 -3.64 26.58
C ALA A 83 -3.13 -2.69 25.54
N THR A 84 -1.85 -2.79 25.24
CA THR A 84 -1.18 -1.90 24.30
C THR A 84 -0.76 -2.68 23.07
N ILE A 85 -1.21 -2.23 21.91
CA ILE A 85 -0.84 -2.74 20.60
C ILE A 85 -0.12 -1.63 19.86
N ILE A 86 1.03 -1.96 19.27
CA ILE A 86 1.78 -1.05 18.40
C ILE A 86 1.46 -1.46 16.97
N LEU A 87 0.91 -0.54 16.19
CA LEU A 87 0.65 -0.75 14.78
C LEU A 87 1.92 -0.51 13.98
N ASP A 88 2.13 -1.31 12.95
CA ASP A 88 3.29 -1.18 12.05
C ASP A 88 3.21 0.16 11.30
N GLU A 89 2.04 0.45 10.73
CA GLU A 89 1.78 1.64 9.95
C GLU A 89 1.10 2.75 10.75
N GLN A 90 1.23 3.99 10.27
CA GLN A 90 0.56 5.14 10.87
C GLN A 90 -0.91 5.17 10.44
N PRO A 91 -1.87 4.87 11.34
CA PRO A 91 -3.27 4.75 10.97
C PRO A 91 -3.87 6.12 10.66
N LEU A 92 -4.80 6.16 9.71
CA LEU A 92 -5.79 7.23 9.57
C LEU A 92 -6.83 7.13 10.70
N PRO A 93 -7.61 8.19 10.97
CA PRO A 93 -8.76 8.14 11.85
C PRO A 93 -9.64 6.93 11.52
N ILE A 94 -9.92 6.10 12.53
CA ILE A 94 -10.72 4.88 12.37
C ILE A 94 -12.15 5.27 12.02
N ASP A 95 -12.65 4.76 10.90
CA ASP A 95 -14.01 5.03 10.44
C ASP A 95 -14.71 3.73 10.03
N ALA A 96 -15.75 3.38 10.79
CA ALA A 96 -16.58 2.19 10.54
C ALA A 96 -17.34 2.27 9.21
N VAL A 97 -17.69 3.47 8.74
CA VAL A 97 -18.40 3.67 7.46
C VAL A 97 -17.49 3.31 6.28
N GLU A 98 -16.21 3.58 6.43
CA GLU A 98 -15.17 3.24 5.45
C GLU A 98 -14.76 1.76 5.52
N GLY A 99 -15.27 1.01 6.51
CA GLY A 99 -14.99 -0.40 6.74
C GLY A 99 -13.78 -0.65 7.63
N ASP A 100 -13.32 0.34 8.39
CA ASP A 100 -12.35 0.11 9.47
C ASP A 100 -13.06 -0.56 10.65
N ALA A 101 -12.39 -1.52 11.30
CA ALA A 101 -12.97 -2.24 12.43
C ALA A 101 -11.90 -2.68 13.43
N ILE A 102 -12.23 -2.62 14.71
CA ILE A 102 -11.43 -3.09 15.84
C ILE A 102 -12.26 -4.10 16.60
N GLU A 103 -11.82 -5.34 16.59
CA GLU A 103 -12.49 -6.42 17.30
C GLU A 103 -11.58 -7.02 18.37
N VAL A 104 -12.14 -7.22 19.55
CA VAL A 104 -11.47 -7.87 20.68
C VAL A 104 -12.03 -9.26 20.84
N ARG A 105 -11.14 -10.21 21.10
CA ARG A 105 -11.55 -11.60 21.31
C ARG A 105 -12.36 -11.71 22.61
N ASP A 106 -13.57 -12.25 22.55
CA ASP A 106 -14.42 -12.52 23.73
C ASP A 106 -14.55 -14.03 24.02
N GLY A 107 -14.09 -14.87 23.09
CA GLY A 107 -14.03 -16.32 23.21
C GLY A 107 -13.05 -16.93 22.20
N ARG A 108 -12.90 -18.25 22.19
CA ARG A 108 -11.86 -18.93 21.41
C ARG A 108 -11.87 -18.59 19.91
N ASP A 109 -13.07 -18.51 19.34
CA ASP A 109 -13.34 -18.26 17.93
C ASP A 109 -14.43 -17.19 17.74
N SER A 110 -14.61 -16.33 18.75
CA SER A 110 -15.60 -15.25 18.77
C SER A 110 -14.93 -13.92 19.07
N TRP A 111 -15.49 -12.86 18.51
CA TRP A 111 -14.94 -11.52 18.48
C TRP A 111 -16.06 -10.52 18.75
N ASP A 112 -15.77 -9.53 19.57
CA ASP A 112 -16.65 -8.43 19.94
C ASP A 112 -16.15 -7.16 19.24
N ASP A 113 -17.00 -6.54 18.42
CA ASP A 113 -16.68 -5.31 17.71
C ASP A 113 -16.82 -4.11 18.66
N ILE A 114 -15.71 -3.41 18.88
CA ILE A 114 -15.65 -2.24 19.75
C ILE A 114 -15.40 -0.96 18.96
N THR A 115 -15.47 -0.98 17.63
CA THR A 115 -15.09 0.14 16.76
C THR A 115 -15.81 1.43 17.11
N ALA A 116 -17.10 1.37 17.43
CA ALA A 116 -17.91 2.54 17.75
C ALA A 116 -17.67 3.11 19.17
N GLU A 117 -16.85 2.45 20.00
CA GLU A 117 -16.65 2.75 21.41
C GLU A 117 -15.30 3.44 21.67
N GLU A 118 -14.88 4.34 20.77
CA GLU A 118 -13.67 5.15 20.97
C GLU A 118 -13.80 6.04 22.21
N GLY A 119 -12.74 6.08 23.03
CA GLY A 119 -12.68 6.79 24.31
C GLY A 119 -13.00 5.91 25.51
N ASP A 120 -14.01 5.05 25.38
CA ASP A 120 -14.47 4.17 26.45
C ASP A 120 -13.76 2.81 26.41
N SER A 121 -13.87 2.11 25.28
CA SER A 121 -13.36 0.74 25.12
C SER A 121 -11.96 0.71 24.52
N TRP A 122 -11.61 1.71 23.72
CA TRP A 122 -10.27 1.84 23.15
C TRP A 122 -9.89 3.30 22.90
N THR A 123 -8.59 3.57 22.77
CA THR A 123 -8.05 4.87 22.38
C THR A 123 -6.84 4.66 21.48
N LEU A 124 -6.66 5.49 20.46
CA LEU A 124 -5.54 5.39 19.52
C LEU A 124 -4.70 6.66 19.55
N ASP A 125 -3.43 6.53 19.93
CA ASP A 125 -2.43 7.60 19.73
C ASP A 125 -1.90 7.47 18.29
N TYR A 126 -2.55 8.16 17.36
CA TYR A 126 -2.23 8.14 15.91
C TYR A 126 -0.77 8.49 15.62
N ARG A 127 -0.17 9.40 16.40
CA ARG A 127 1.24 9.80 16.22
C ARG A 127 2.21 8.73 16.68
N ARG A 128 1.88 8.04 17.77
CA ARG A 128 2.72 6.96 18.33
C ARG A 128 2.31 5.56 17.84
N LYS A 129 1.34 5.48 16.92
CA LYS A 129 0.78 4.22 16.40
C LYS A 129 0.31 3.27 17.51
N ARG A 130 -0.16 3.82 18.63
CA ARG A 130 -0.39 3.05 19.84
C ARG A 130 -1.87 2.91 20.13
N LEU A 131 -2.42 1.75 19.83
CA LEU A 131 -3.78 1.35 20.19
C LEU A 131 -3.79 0.85 21.63
N ARG A 132 -4.65 1.44 22.44
CA ARG A 132 -4.91 1.02 23.82
C ARG A 132 -6.33 0.52 23.94
N ILE A 133 -6.49 -0.69 24.47
CA ILE A 133 -7.79 -1.33 24.67
C ILE A 133 -8.04 -1.43 26.18
N HIS A 134 -9.13 -0.81 26.63
CA HIS A 134 -9.56 -0.72 28.02
C HIS A 134 -10.62 -1.76 28.35
N HIS A 135 -11.49 -2.08 27.39
CA HIS A 135 -12.58 -3.03 27.57
C HIS A 135 -12.12 -4.46 27.33
N ARG A 136 -12.42 -5.36 28.29
CA ARG A 136 -11.96 -6.75 28.25
C ARG A 136 -13.04 -7.70 28.74
N ARG A 137 -13.51 -8.59 27.87
CA ARG A 137 -14.52 -9.60 28.17
C ARG A 137 -13.93 -11.01 28.07
N PHE A 138 -12.92 -11.32 28.91
CA PHE A 138 -12.35 -12.67 28.94
C PHE A 138 -12.92 -13.50 30.09
N ALA A 139 -13.52 -14.63 29.76
CA ALA A 139 -13.73 -15.72 30.71
C ALA A 139 -12.48 -16.59 30.73
N ARG A 140 -11.72 -16.59 31.84
CA ARG A 140 -10.49 -17.39 31.98
C ARG A 140 -10.82 -18.89 31.91
N LYS A 141 -10.43 -19.55 30.81
CA LYS A 141 -10.52 -21.01 30.65
C LYS A 141 -9.13 -21.64 30.85
N PRO A 142 -9.01 -22.83 31.46
CA PRO A 142 -7.72 -23.45 31.76
C PRO A 142 -6.84 -23.76 30.53
N TRP A 143 -7.43 -23.82 29.34
CA TRP A 143 -6.79 -24.16 28.07
C TRP A 143 -6.79 -23.03 27.05
N ASP A 144 -7.09 -21.79 27.48
CA ASP A 144 -7.12 -20.62 26.61
C ASP A 144 -6.22 -19.53 27.20
N ASP A 145 -5.20 -19.13 26.43
CA ASP A 145 -4.31 -18.04 26.84
C ASP A 145 -4.91 -16.71 26.39
N PRO A 146 -5.39 -15.84 27.32
CA PRO A 146 -6.01 -14.57 26.98
C PRO A 146 -5.08 -13.61 26.25
N ASN A 147 -3.76 -13.80 26.34
CA ASN A 147 -2.74 -12.96 25.70
C ASN A 147 -2.62 -13.22 24.20
N THR A 148 -3.01 -14.41 23.75
CA THR A 148 -2.94 -14.80 22.34
C THR A 148 -4.18 -14.34 21.59
N ARG A 149 -4.04 -13.95 20.32
CA ARG A 149 -5.14 -13.52 19.44
C ARG A 149 -6.07 -12.52 20.12
N PHE A 150 -5.51 -11.57 20.86
CA PHE A 150 -6.26 -10.68 21.74
C PHE A 150 -7.18 -9.74 20.96
N CYS A 151 -6.67 -9.17 19.87
CA CYS A 151 -7.40 -8.24 19.02
C CYS A 151 -7.08 -8.53 17.56
N ARG A 152 -8.05 -8.26 16.68
CA ARG A 152 -7.83 -8.12 15.25
C ARG A 152 -8.39 -6.79 14.80
N LEU A 153 -7.78 -6.19 13.79
CA LEU A 153 -8.30 -4.95 13.23
C LEU A 153 -8.05 -4.85 11.73
N THR A 154 -8.96 -4.19 11.04
CA THR A 154 -8.73 -3.61 9.70
C THR A 154 -8.75 -2.10 9.82
N TYR A 155 -7.81 -1.45 9.16
CA TYR A 155 -7.66 0.00 9.23
C TYR A 155 -7.00 0.53 7.96
N ARG A 156 -7.17 1.82 7.72
CA ARG A 156 -6.47 2.52 6.65
C ARG A 156 -5.24 3.24 7.20
N TYR A 157 -4.21 3.33 6.38
CA TYR A 157 -3.02 4.16 6.60
C TYR A 157 -2.68 4.90 5.32
N GLY A 158 -1.91 5.97 5.42
CA GLY A 158 -1.57 6.79 4.27
C GLY A 158 -1.34 8.25 4.68
N PRO A 159 -1.26 9.16 3.72
CA PRO A 159 -1.13 10.59 4.01
C PRO A 159 -2.35 11.06 4.80
N LEU A 160 -2.09 11.80 5.88
CA LEU A 160 -3.09 12.31 6.83
C LEU A 160 -3.94 13.45 6.28
N ASP A 161 -3.54 14.05 5.16
CA ASP A 161 -4.17 15.23 4.61
C ASP A 161 -5.21 14.84 3.56
N ASP A 162 -6.43 15.36 3.67
CA ASP A 162 -7.57 15.20 2.75
C ASP A 162 -7.30 15.69 1.30
N THR A 163 -6.05 16.01 0.97
CA THR A 163 -5.62 16.58 -0.31
C THR A 163 -5.35 15.55 -1.39
N VAL A 164 -5.48 14.26 -1.09
CA VAL A 164 -5.26 13.21 -2.09
C VAL A 164 -6.48 13.09 -3.00
N SER A 165 -6.41 13.77 -4.13
CA SER A 165 -7.35 13.62 -5.23
C SER A 165 -6.95 12.43 -6.11
N MET A 166 -7.93 11.62 -6.47
CA MET A 166 -7.77 10.49 -7.37
C MET A 166 -8.76 10.58 -8.53
N THR A 167 -8.24 10.52 -9.75
CA THR A 167 -9.05 10.51 -10.98
C THR A 167 -8.77 9.24 -11.76
N ASP A 168 -9.79 8.38 -11.94
CA ASP A 168 -9.66 7.07 -12.62
C ASP A 168 -8.51 6.20 -12.05
N GLY A 169 -8.25 6.27 -10.75
CA GLY A 169 -7.16 5.54 -10.08
C GLY A 169 -5.78 6.19 -10.19
N LEU A 170 -5.61 7.28 -10.95
CA LEU A 170 -4.41 8.11 -10.89
C LEU A 170 -4.46 9.01 -9.66
N VAL A 171 -3.40 9.00 -8.85
CA VAL A 171 -3.25 9.91 -7.72
C VAL A 171 -2.65 11.23 -8.23
N GLU A 172 -3.36 12.35 -8.05
CA GLU A 172 -2.95 13.65 -8.60
C GLU A 172 -1.95 14.40 -7.71
N SER A 173 -1.91 14.08 -6.42
CA SER A 173 -1.08 14.78 -5.42
C SER A 173 0.29 14.15 -5.19
N VAL A 174 0.74 13.27 -6.08
CA VAL A 174 2.05 12.60 -5.93
C VAL A 174 3.17 13.57 -6.30
N PRO A 175 4.29 13.61 -5.54
CA PRO A 175 5.48 14.35 -5.93
C PRO A 175 5.96 13.99 -7.35
N GLU A 176 6.44 15.00 -8.09
CA GLU A 176 6.82 14.85 -9.51
C GLU A 176 7.93 13.80 -9.70
N ASP A 177 8.94 13.79 -8.84
CA ASP A 177 10.03 12.81 -8.81
C ASP A 177 9.54 11.37 -8.64
N VAL A 178 8.52 11.15 -7.80
CA VAL A 178 7.91 9.83 -7.61
C VAL A 178 7.10 9.42 -8.84
N ALA A 179 6.36 10.34 -9.43
CA ALA A 179 5.59 10.07 -10.65
C ALA A 179 6.51 9.70 -11.82
N GLU A 180 7.63 10.41 -11.98
CA GLU A 180 8.68 10.13 -12.96
C GLU A 180 9.35 8.77 -12.72
N ALA A 181 9.79 8.48 -11.48
CA ALA A 181 10.38 7.20 -11.14
C ALA A 181 9.42 6.01 -11.40
N VAL A 182 8.15 6.14 -11.01
CA VAL A 182 7.13 5.10 -11.28
C VAL A 182 6.89 4.96 -12.78
N ALA A 183 6.88 6.06 -13.54
CA ALA A 183 6.80 6.02 -15.00
C ALA A 183 8.01 5.30 -15.62
N ALA A 184 9.22 5.59 -15.16
CA ALA A 184 10.46 4.97 -15.59
C ALA A 184 10.46 3.46 -15.33
N LYS A 185 10.07 3.03 -14.12
CA LYS A 185 9.94 1.62 -13.77
C LYS A 185 8.89 0.89 -14.61
N ALA A 186 7.75 1.53 -14.84
CA ALA A 186 6.69 0.98 -15.69
C ALA A 186 7.17 0.87 -17.16
N ALA A 187 7.87 1.87 -17.67
CA ALA A 187 8.44 1.89 -19.02
C ALA A 187 9.53 0.81 -19.20
N MET A 188 10.38 0.59 -18.21
CA MET A 188 11.34 -0.52 -18.20
C MET A 188 10.64 -1.88 -18.30
N ARG A 189 9.54 -2.07 -17.56
CA ARG A 189 8.75 -3.31 -17.62
C ARG A 189 8.01 -3.45 -18.94
N LEU A 190 7.53 -2.35 -19.52
CA LEU A 190 6.84 -2.34 -20.79
C LEU A 190 7.78 -2.74 -21.93
N THR A 191 8.96 -2.14 -21.99
CA THR A 191 10.01 -2.41 -23.00
C THR A 191 10.62 -3.82 -22.89
N LEU A 192 10.71 -4.38 -21.68
CA LEU A 192 11.18 -5.75 -21.45
C LEU A 192 10.30 -6.81 -22.14
N ASP A 193 8.98 -6.69 -22.02
CA ASP A 193 8.05 -7.67 -22.57
C ASP A 193 7.89 -7.53 -24.10
N ASP A 194 8.13 -6.34 -24.65
CA ASP A 194 8.20 -6.18 -26.11
C ASP A 194 9.40 -6.93 -26.72
N ASN A 195 10.49 -7.07 -25.98
CA ASN A 195 11.68 -7.80 -26.43
C ASN A 195 11.48 -9.32 -26.41
N SER A 196 10.68 -9.86 -25.48
CA SER A 196 10.40 -11.31 -25.45
C SER A 196 9.40 -11.71 -26.52
N GLU A 197 8.46 -10.84 -26.89
CA GLU A 197 7.47 -11.10 -27.95
C GLU A 197 8.02 -10.88 -29.37
N ARG A 198 8.91 -9.92 -29.59
CA ARG A 198 9.29 -9.54 -30.97
C ARG A 198 10.50 -10.24 -31.57
N GLY A 199 11.32 -10.99 -30.83
CA GLY A 199 12.47 -11.72 -31.39
C GLY A 199 13.31 -10.86 -32.37
N LEU A 200 13.49 -9.57 -32.04
CA LEU A 200 14.04 -8.58 -32.96
C LEU A 200 15.53 -8.88 -33.24
N PRO A 201 15.96 -8.94 -34.51
CA PRO A 201 17.37 -8.98 -34.85
C PRO A 201 18.09 -7.73 -34.33
N ASP A 202 19.32 -7.91 -33.86
CA ASP A 202 20.19 -6.82 -33.40
C ASP A 202 20.61 -5.92 -34.58
N ASP A 203 19.95 -4.77 -34.69
CA ASP A 203 20.16 -3.73 -35.69
C ASP A 203 20.99 -2.54 -35.14
N GLY A 204 21.74 -2.76 -34.05
CA GLY A 204 22.56 -1.73 -33.41
C GLY A 204 21.77 -0.76 -32.52
N GLN A 205 20.45 -0.96 -32.36
CA GLN A 205 19.62 -0.25 -31.38
C GLN A 205 19.81 -0.76 -29.95
N LEU A 206 20.50 -1.89 -29.74
CA LEU A 206 20.72 -2.45 -28.39
C LEU A 206 21.57 -1.54 -27.48
N THR A 207 22.50 -0.76 -28.03
CA THR A 207 23.34 0.16 -27.25
C THR A 207 22.56 1.38 -26.75
N SER A 208 21.73 2.00 -27.60
CA SER A 208 20.84 3.11 -27.19
C SER A 208 19.72 2.65 -26.26
N ARG A 209 19.21 1.42 -26.43
CA ARG A 209 18.22 0.81 -25.53
C ARG A 209 18.83 0.41 -24.18
N GLY A 210 20.06 -0.11 -24.18
CA GLY A 210 20.81 -0.46 -22.97
C GLY A 210 21.13 0.76 -22.12
N SER A 211 21.56 1.87 -22.74
CA SER A 211 21.79 3.14 -22.05
C SER A 211 20.48 3.75 -21.54
N LYS A 212 19.39 3.71 -22.31
CA LYS A 212 18.07 4.18 -21.87
C LYS A 212 17.56 3.38 -20.68
N ARG A 213 17.67 2.05 -20.70
CA ARG A 213 17.32 1.19 -19.58
C ARG A 213 18.15 1.50 -18.33
N ALA A 214 19.46 1.75 -18.50
CA ALA A 214 20.33 2.11 -17.39
C ALA A 214 19.89 3.43 -16.75
N ALA A 215 19.59 4.45 -17.56
CA ALA A 215 19.08 5.73 -17.08
C ALA A 215 17.75 5.61 -16.33
N LEU A 216 16.77 4.87 -16.88
CA LEU A 216 15.48 4.64 -16.20
C LEU A 216 15.62 3.84 -14.90
N LYS A 217 16.63 2.94 -14.83
CA LYS A 217 16.92 2.17 -13.62
C LYS A 217 17.56 3.06 -12.56
N GLU A 218 18.53 3.87 -12.95
CA GLU A 218 19.20 4.85 -12.08
C GLU A 218 18.19 5.82 -11.49
N GLU A 219 17.29 6.38 -12.31
CA GLU A 219 16.20 7.25 -11.86
C GLU A 219 15.28 6.59 -10.81
N TRP A 220 14.87 5.34 -11.02
CA TRP A 220 14.11 4.59 -10.02
C TRP A 220 14.92 4.38 -8.73
N GLU A 221 16.17 3.93 -8.85
CA GLU A 221 17.01 3.56 -7.71
C GLU A 221 17.39 4.78 -6.86
N ASP A 222 17.76 5.88 -7.49
CA ASP A 222 18.08 7.15 -6.82
C ASP A 222 16.86 7.71 -6.08
N THR A 223 15.68 7.65 -6.70
CA THR A 223 14.45 8.11 -6.06
C THR A 223 14.07 7.19 -4.90
N VAL A 224 14.11 5.87 -5.06
CA VAL A 224 13.84 4.94 -3.94
C VAL A 224 14.84 5.13 -2.79
N ALA A 225 16.12 5.36 -3.09
CA ALA A 225 17.16 5.64 -2.09
C ALA A 225 16.82 6.89 -1.26
N ASN A 226 16.37 7.97 -1.90
CA ASN A 226 15.96 9.20 -1.22
C ASN A 226 14.78 8.97 -0.26
N TYR A 227 13.83 8.11 -0.63
CA TYR A 227 12.62 7.88 0.17
C TYR A 227 12.78 6.81 1.25
N THR A 228 13.72 5.88 1.10
CA THR A 228 14.07 4.85 2.11
C THR A 228 15.11 5.32 3.12
N GLY A 229 15.80 6.44 2.85
CA GLY A 229 16.86 6.97 3.72
C GLY A 229 18.20 6.22 3.60
N PHE A 230 18.29 5.24 2.70
CA PHE A 230 19.53 4.61 2.28
C PHE A 230 19.99 5.26 0.99
N SER A 231 20.78 6.33 1.09
CA SER A 231 21.53 6.84 -0.07
C SER A 231 22.63 5.84 -0.39
N THR A 232 22.70 5.35 -1.63
CA THR A 232 23.76 4.45 -2.13
C THR A 232 25.03 5.19 -2.56
N LEU A 233 25.27 6.40 -2.03
CA LEU A 233 26.54 7.11 -2.18
C LEU A 233 27.64 6.50 -1.30
#